data_AF-A0A3A9W0J5-F1
#
_entry.id   AF-A0A3A9W0J5-F1
#
_cell.length_a   1.000
_cell.length_b   1.000
_cell.length_c   1.000
_cell.angle_alpha   90.00
_cell.angle_beta   90.00
_cell.angle_gamma   90.00
#
_symmetry.space_group_name_H-M   'P 1'
#
loop_
_entity.id
_entity.type
_entity.pdbx_description
1 polymer ?
#
loop_
_entity_poly.entity_id
_entity_poly.type
_entity_poly.pdbx_seq_one_letter_code
_entity_poly.pdbx_strand_id
1 'polypeptide(L)' 'MYFTDRGIEELARRRGDEEVTLEWLADQLRTFVDLNPDFEVPVERLATWLARLDDEEDDEGDGGEGEGDGGEGEGPLATP' A
#
# COMPACT_ATOMS: atom_id res chain seq x y z
N MET A 1 -29.78 4.55 -11.40
CA MET A 1 -29.14 5.66 -10.66
C MET A 1 -27.66 5.60 -10.98
N TYR A 2 -27.15 6.55 -11.76
CA TYR A 2 -25.72 6.74 -11.94
C TYR A 2 -25.30 7.83 -10.95
N PHE A 3 -24.99 7.41 -9.73
CA PHE A 3 -24.28 8.22 -8.74
C PHE A 3 -22.76 8.06 -8.89
N THR A 4 -22.35 7.38 -9.96
CA THR A 4 -20.99 6.95 -10.22
C THR A 4 -20.18 8.18 -10.62
N ASP A 5 -19.25 8.52 -9.75
CA ASP A 5 -18.06 9.32 -10.00
C ASP A 5 -18.21 10.84 -10.08
N ARG A 6 -19.41 11.43 -10.22
CA ARG A 6 -19.55 12.90 -10.28
C ARG A 6 -18.89 13.64 -9.11
N GLY A 7 -18.94 13.08 -7.90
CA GLY A 7 -18.30 13.68 -6.72
C GLY A 7 -16.77 13.63 -6.77
N ILE A 8 -16.22 12.49 -7.21
CA ILE A 8 -14.77 12.27 -7.32
C ILE A 8 -14.21 13.09 -8.49
N GLU A 9 -14.88 13.09 -9.63
CA GLU A 9 -14.54 13.94 -10.79
C GLU A 9 -14.52 15.42 -10.43
N GLU A 10 -15.52 15.89 -9.68
CA GLU A 10 -15.60 17.28 -9.25
C GLU A 10 -14.50 17.63 -8.24
N LEU A 11 -14.15 16.71 -7.34
CA LEU A 11 -13.02 16.88 -6.44
C LEU A 11 -11.71 17.00 -7.22
N ALA A 12 -11.44 16.06 -8.14
CA ALA A 12 -10.26 16.07 -9.00
C ALA A 12 -10.18 17.35 -9.84
N ARG A 13 -11.31 17.81 -10.40
CA ARG A 13 -11.38 19.03 -11.20
C ARG A 13 -11.10 20.30 -10.39
N ARG A 14 -11.47 20.34 -9.11
CA ARG A 14 -11.33 21.54 -8.27
C ARG A 14 -10.05 21.59 -7.44
N ARG A 15 -9.54 20.42 -7.05
CA ARG A 15 -8.44 20.28 -6.08
C ARG A 15 -7.41 19.23 -6.51
N GLY A 16 -7.42 18.76 -7.77
CA GLY A 16 -6.50 17.73 -8.23
C GLY A 16 -5.03 18.12 -8.20
N ASP A 17 -4.73 19.43 -8.23
CA ASP A 17 -3.37 19.97 -8.11
C ASP A 17 -2.93 20.22 -6.66
N GLU A 18 -3.77 19.90 -5.66
CA GLU A 18 -3.50 20.12 -4.23
C GLU A 18 -2.77 18.89 -3.64
N GLU A 19 -1.56 19.08 -3.11
CA GLU A 19 -0.84 18.05 -2.34
C GLU A 19 -1.26 18.09 -0.87
N VAL A 20 -1.71 16.96 -0.34
CA VAL A 20 -2.14 16.82 1.06
C VAL A 20 -1.49 15.57 1.69
N THR A 21 -1.37 15.56 3.01
CA THR A 21 -0.89 14.38 3.74
C THR A 21 -2.04 13.39 3.96
N LEU A 22 -1.71 12.10 4.12
CA LEU A 22 -2.68 11.07 4.52
C LEU A 22 -3.27 11.35 5.91
N GLU A 23 -2.49 11.97 6.81
CA GLU A 23 -2.98 12.43 8.11
C GLU A 23 -4.12 13.46 7.96
N TRP A 24 -3.93 14.47 7.10
CA TRP A 24 -4.97 15.46 6.83
C TRP A 24 -6.22 14.82 6.21
N LEU A 25 -6.04 13.88 5.28
CA LEU A 25 -7.16 13.14 4.68
C LEU A 25 -7.92 12.33 5.74
N ALA A 26 -7.23 11.66 6.67
CA ALA A 26 -7.85 10.92 7.76
C ALA A 26 -8.71 11.81 8.66
N ASP A 27 -8.25 13.03 8.96
CA ASP A 27 -9.04 14.02 9.71
C ASP A 27 -10.32 14.44 8.96
N GLN A 28 -10.26 14.58 7.63
CA GLN A 28 -11.45 14.87 6.82
C GLN A 28 -12.44 13.71 6.82
N LEU A 29 -11.96 12.47 6.72
CA LEU A 29 -12.80 11.27 6.78
C LEU A 29 -13.50 11.14 8.12
N ARG A 30 -12.80 11.41 9.23
CA ARG A 30 -13.38 11.41 10.57
C ARG A 30 -14.48 12.47 10.70
N THR A 31 -14.20 13.69 10.27
CA THR A 31 -15.19 14.78 10.26
C THR A 31 -16.43 14.40 9.44
N PHE A 32 -16.23 13.72 8.31
CA PHE A 32 -17.34 13.24 7.48
C PHE A 32 -18.21 12.21 8.20
N VAL A 33 -17.61 11.22 8.87
CA VAL A 33 -18.35 10.20 9.65
C VAL A 33 -19.07 10.82 10.85
N ASP A 34 -18.43 11.78 11.54
CA ASP A 34 -19.05 12.52 12.65
C ASP A 34 -20.35 13.22 12.21
N LEU A 35 -20.39 13.73 10.98
CA LEU A 35 -21.57 14.38 10.39
C LEU A 35 -22.54 13.39 9.73
N ASN A 36 -22.07 12.21 9.34
CA ASN A 36 -22.83 11.22 8.56
C ASN A 36 -22.57 9.80 9.10
N PRO A 37 -23.09 9.46 10.30
CA PRO A 37 -22.75 8.20 10.99
C PRO A 37 -23.13 6.94 10.20
N ASP A 38 -24.12 7.02 9.32
CA ASP A 38 -24.52 5.90 8.45
C ASP A 38 -23.39 5.43 7.50
N PHE A 39 -22.34 6.22 7.33
CA PHE A 39 -21.19 5.92 6.47
C PHE A 39 -19.93 5.47 7.24
N GLU A 40 -20.01 5.22 8.54
CA GLU A 40 -18.87 4.76 9.35
C GLU A 40 -18.20 3.51 8.74
N VAL A 41 -18.96 2.44 8.52
CA VAL A 41 -18.44 1.16 8.00
C VAL A 41 -17.76 1.28 6.63
N PRO A 42 -18.36 1.90 5.59
CA PRO A 42 -17.67 2.05 4.32
C PRO A 42 -16.42 2.95 4.41
N VAL A 43 -16.43 3.99 5.25
CA VAL A 43 -15.25 4.87 5.44
C VAL A 43 -14.13 4.14 6.18
N GLU A 44 -14.45 3.34 7.21
CA GLU A 44 -13.48 2.51 7.92
C GLU A 44 -12.78 1.51 6.98
N ARG A 45 -13.55 0.88 6.07
CA ARG A 45 -13.00 -0.02 5.05
C ARG A 45 -12.11 0.71 4.04
N LEU A 46 -12.48 1.92 3.62
CA LEU A 46 -11.66 2.74 2.74
C LEU A 46 -10.34 3.12 3.41
N ALA A 47 -10.37 3.56 4.67
CA ALA A 47 -9.18 3.91 5.43
C ALA A 47 -8.24 2.70 5.60
N THR A 48 -8.79 1.53 5.91
CA THR A 48 -8.02 0.28 6.00
C THR A 48 -7.39 -0.11 4.66
N TRP A 49 -8.09 0.13 3.54
CA TRP A 49 -7.56 -0.11 2.20
C TRP A 49 -6.42 0.85 1.86
N LEU A 50 -6.57 2.15 2.16
CA LEU A 50 -5.51 3.16 1.96
C LEU A 50 -4.25 2.87 2.77
N ALA A 51 -4.40 2.39 4.01
CA ALA A 51 -3.27 2.09 4.90
C ALA A 51 -2.37 0.95 4.40
N ARG A 52 -2.88 0.06 3.54
CA ARG A 52 -2.10 -1.05 2.97
C ARG A 52 -1.15 -0.63 1.85
N LEU A 53 -1.45 0.48 1.17
CA LEU A 53 -0.61 0.97 0.07
C LEU A 53 0.77 1.44 0.56
N ASP A 54 0.89 1.84 1.84
CA ASP A 54 2.16 2.20 2.47
C ASP A 54 3.07 0.96 2.69
N ASP A 55 2.47 -0.18 3.05
CA ASP A 55 3.20 -1.43 3.31
C ASP A 55 3.70 -2.13 2.02
N GLU A 56 3.04 -1.88 0.86
CA GLU A 56 3.40 -2.51 -0.43
C GLU A 56 4.61 -1.85 -1.12
N GLU A 57 5.00 -0.62 -0.75
CA GLU A 57 6.23 0.01 -1.25
C GLU A 57 7.51 -0.51 -0.56
N ASP A 58 7.38 -1.23 0.56
CA ASP A 58 8.49 -1.78 1.35
C ASP A 58 8.81 -3.28 1.04
N ASP A 59 7.98 -3.99 0.26
CA ASP A 59 8.11 -5.44 -0.03
C ASP A 59 8.73 -5.74 -1.43
N GLU A 60 9.62 -4.90 -1.96
CA GLU A 60 10.42 -5.20 -3.18
C GLU A 60 11.87 -5.66 -2.87
N GLY A 61 12.16 -6.08 -1.64
CA GLY A 61 13.54 -6.20 -1.13
C GLY A 61 14.11 -7.57 -0.74
N ASP A 62 13.34 -8.66 -0.68
CA ASP A 62 13.88 -9.97 -0.22
C ASP A 62 13.79 -11.07 -1.30
N GLY A 63 14.59 -10.90 -2.35
CA GLY A 63 14.97 -11.97 -3.28
C GLY A 63 16.43 -12.34 -3.06
N GLY A 64 16.72 -13.06 -1.96
CA GLY A 64 18.05 -13.39 -1.49
C GLY A 64 19.04 -13.84 -2.58
N GLU A 65 20.15 -13.10 -2.68
CA GLU A 65 21.35 -13.52 -3.37
C GLU A 65 22.09 -14.59 -2.55
N GLY A 66 22.52 -15.66 -3.21
CA GLY A 66 23.80 -16.31 -2.88
C GLY A 66 23.76 -17.74 -2.35
N GLU A 67 23.68 -18.72 -3.25
CA GLU A 67 24.37 -20.00 -3.06
C GLU A 67 25.14 -20.34 -4.34
N GLY A 68 26.26 -19.63 -4.53
CA GLY A 68 27.34 -20.07 -5.40
C GLY A 68 28.18 -21.08 -4.65
N ASP A 69 27.82 -22.36 -4.75
CA ASP A 69 28.67 -23.48 -4.29
C ASP A 69 29.91 -23.57 -5.18
N GLY A 70 30.98 -22.91 -4.73
CA GLY A 70 32.34 -23.04 -5.25
C GLY A 70 33.18 -23.78 -4.22
N GLY A 71 33.05 -25.11 -4.17
CA GLY A 71 33.87 -26.00 -3.34
C GLY A 71 34.80 -26.85 -4.21
N GLU A 72 36.09 -26.63 -4.04
CA GLU A 72 37.20 -27.08 -4.86
C GLU A 72 37.38 -28.61 -4.92
N GLY A 73 37.86 -29.11 -6.06
CA GLY A 73 38.18 -30.52 -6.25
C GLY A 73 39.51 -30.92 -5.59
N GLU A 74 39.49 -32.05 -4.89
CA GLU A 74 40.70 -32.78 -4.50
C GLU A 74 40.52 -34.27 -4.84
N GLY A 75 41.49 -34.83 -5.57
CA GLY A 75 41.43 -36.14 -6.23
C GLY A 75 41.51 -37.36 -5.29
N PRO A 76 41.47 -38.58 -5.86
CA PRO A 76 41.29 -39.79 -5.07
C PRO A 76 42.58 -40.19 -4.34
N LEU A 77 42.54 -40.20 -3.00
CA LEU A 77 43.55 -40.84 -2.18
C LEU A 77 43.22 -42.32 -2.01
N ALA A 78 43.85 -43.13 -2.85
CA ALA A 78 44.04 -44.55 -2.59
C ALA A 78 44.87 -44.75 -1.32
N THR A 79 44.56 -45.75 -0.51
CA THR A 79 45.51 -46.38 0.43
C THR A 79 44.98 -47.77 0.85
N PRO A 80 45.86 -48.66 1.36
CA PRO A 80 46.25 -49.93 0.71
C PRO A 80 45.41 -51.16 1.03
#